data_AF-A0A1B6E1X5-F1
#
_entry.id   AF-A0A1B6E1X5-F1
#
_cell.length_a   1.000
_cell.length_b   1.000
_cell.length_c   1.000
_cell.angle_alpha   90.00
_cell.angle_beta   90.00
_cell.angle_gamma   90.00
#
_symmetry.space_group_name_H-M   'P 1'
#
loop_
_entity.id
_entity.type
_entity.pdbx_description
1 polymer ?
#
loop_
_entity_poly.entity_id
_entity_poly.type
_entity_poly.pdbx_seq_one_letter_code
_entity_poly.pdbx_strand_id
1 'polypeptide(L)'
;MAAVRHMFPGKLISCFSDIPWPPRSPDLSCCDFFLWGILKSRVYSHKPRTLTDLKDTINQEVATLNRDIALLRRVMEDFKRRIENCIQESGNHLPDVIFHK
;
A
#
# COMPACT_ATOMS: atom_id res chain seq x y z
N MET A 1 4.41 1.84 21.00
CA MET A 1 3.79 2.91 20.19
C MET A 1 4.30 4.31 20.51
N ALA A 2 4.56 4.68 21.77
CA ALA A 2 5.03 6.03 22.13
C ALA A 2 6.32 6.47 21.40
N ALA A 3 7.34 5.60 21.35
CA ALA A 3 8.59 5.89 20.65
C ALA A 3 8.40 6.15 19.15
N VAL A 4 7.62 5.30 18.46
CA VAL A 4 7.34 5.45 17.02
C VAL A 4 6.54 6.72 16.74
N ARG A 5 5.56 7.04 17.58
CA ARG A 5 4.79 8.29 17.47
C ARG A 5 5.68 9.53 17.62
N HIS A 6 6.66 9.48 18.53
CA HIS A 6 7.62 10.57 18.71
C HIS A 6 8.54 10.74 17.49
N MET A 7 8.96 9.64 16.86
CA MET A 7 9.81 9.68 15.65
C MET A 7 9.07 10.18 14.41
N PHE A 8 7.75 9.93 14.33
CA PHE A 8 6.94 10.22 13.15
C PHE A 8 5.64 10.98 13.52
N PRO A 9 5.75 12.19 14.09
CA PRO A 9 4.59 12.93 14.55
C PRO A 9 3.66 13.29 13.39
N GLY A 10 2.37 13.02 13.53
CA GLY A 10 1.35 13.31 12.51
C GLY A 10 1.43 12.44 11.25
N LYS A 11 2.31 11.44 11.23
CA LYS A 11 2.51 10.52 10.09
C LYS A 11 2.16 9.08 10.41
N LEU A 12 1.81 8.79 11.67
CA LEU A 12 1.50 7.44 12.11
C LEU A 12 0.02 7.12 11.90
N ILE A 13 -0.23 6.14 11.02
CA ILE A 13 -1.55 5.57 10.74
C ILE A 13 -1.67 4.25 11.53
N SER A 14 -2.55 4.21 12.55
CA SER A 14 -2.70 3.08 13.46
C SER A 14 -3.95 3.24 14.33
N CYS A 15 -4.46 2.16 14.93
CA CYS A 15 -5.69 2.19 15.74
C CYS A 15 -5.64 3.17 16.93
N PHE A 16 -4.45 3.57 17.40
CA PHE A 16 -4.26 4.44 18.57
C PHE A 16 -3.21 5.54 18.33
N SER A 17 -3.09 6.03 17.10
CA SER A 17 -2.14 7.08 16.73
C SER A 17 -2.83 8.37 16.28
N ASP A 18 -2.04 9.31 15.75
CA ASP A 18 -2.51 10.62 15.29
C ASP A 18 -3.54 10.50 14.15
N ILE A 19 -3.43 9.45 13.32
CA ILE A 19 -4.39 9.13 12.27
C ILE A 19 -5.01 7.76 12.61
N PRO A 20 -6.22 7.73 13.19
CA PRO A 20 -6.91 6.48 13.53
C PRO A 20 -7.15 5.64 12.28
N TRP A 21 -6.86 4.34 12.37
CA TRP A 21 -7.08 3.40 11.29
C TRP A 21 -7.75 2.11 11.80
N PRO A 22 -8.75 1.57 11.08
CA PRO A 22 -9.39 0.32 11.48
C PRO A 22 -8.39 -0.86 11.47
N PRO A 23 -8.47 -1.79 12.43
CA PRO A 23 -7.63 -2.97 12.43
C PRO A 23 -7.99 -3.88 11.24
N ARG A 24 -6.98 -4.58 10.70
CA ARG A 24 -7.15 -5.59 9.63
C ARG A 24 -7.81 -5.07 8.34
N SER A 25 -7.48 -3.85 7.94
CA SER A 25 -7.99 -3.25 6.69
C SER A 25 -6.89 -3.09 5.63
N PRO A 26 -6.26 -4.18 5.15
CA PRO A 26 -5.32 -4.10 4.02
C PRO A 26 -6.01 -3.60 2.74
N ASP A 27 -7.32 -3.85 2.62
CA ASP A 27 -8.16 -3.43 1.49
C ASP A 27 -8.22 -1.92 1.32
N LEU A 28 -7.88 -1.16 2.37
CA LEU A 28 -7.87 0.30 2.39
C LEU A 28 -6.45 0.88 2.31
N SER A 29 -5.41 0.06 2.37
CA SER A 29 -4.02 0.52 2.33
C SER A 29 -3.49 0.47 0.90
N CYS A 30 -3.20 1.63 0.30
CA CYS A 30 -2.64 1.71 -1.06
C CYS A 30 -1.33 0.91 -1.21
N CYS A 31 -0.57 0.77 -0.13
CA CYS A 31 0.63 -0.06 -0.14
C CYS A 31 0.28 -1.54 -0.31
N ASP A 32 -0.76 -2.00 0.38
CA ASP A 32 -1.15 -3.42 0.44
C ASP A 32 -1.95 -3.86 -0.78
N PHE A 33 -2.98 -3.11 -1.19
CA PHE A 33 -3.81 -3.52 -2.34
C PHE A 33 -3.16 -3.22 -3.70
N PHE A 34 -2.14 -2.35 -3.76
CA PHE A 34 -1.53 -1.91 -5.02
C PHE A 34 -0.01 -2.07 -5.04
N LEU A 35 0.73 -1.35 -4.18
CA LEU A 35 2.18 -1.20 -4.33
C LEU A 35 2.92 -2.53 -4.23
N TRP A 36 2.63 -3.32 -3.19
CA TRP A 36 3.32 -4.58 -2.94
C TRP A 36 3.08 -5.60 -4.06
N GLY A 37 1.86 -5.68 -4.59
CA GLY A 37 1.53 -6.57 -5.70
C GLY A 37 2.32 -6.23 -6.97
N ILE A 38 2.39 -4.94 -7.32
CA ILE A 38 3.12 -4.49 -8.50
C ILE A 38 4.63 -4.64 -8.31
N LEU A 39 5.19 -4.18 -7.19
CA LEU A 39 6.61 -4.29 -6.94
C LEU A 39 7.06 -5.75 -6.96
N LYS A 40 6.31 -6.66 -6.34
CA LYS A 40 6.63 -8.08 -6.38
C LYS A 40 6.66 -8.59 -7.82
N SER A 41 5.64 -8.29 -8.62
CA SER A 41 5.58 -8.73 -10.03
C SER A 41 6.77 -8.21 -10.86
N ARG A 42 7.08 -6.91 -10.75
CA ARG A 42 8.14 -6.26 -11.55
C ARG A 42 9.55 -6.55 -11.08
N VAL A 43 9.77 -6.64 -9.77
CA VAL A 43 11.11 -6.94 -9.24
C VAL A 43 11.50 -8.39 -9.56
N TYR A 44 10.57 -9.33 -9.40
CA TYR A 44 10.87 -10.75 -9.64
C TYR A 44 10.86 -11.15 -11.12
N SER A 45 10.30 -10.34 -12.04
CA SER A 45 10.44 -10.57 -13.49
C SER A 45 11.91 -10.53 -13.93
N HIS A 46 12.74 -9.71 -13.27
CA HIS A 46 14.17 -9.55 -13.53
C HIS A 46 15.05 -10.65 -12.89
N LYS A 47 14.46 -11.53 -12.06
CA LYS A 47 15.17 -12.64 -11.36
C LYS A 47 16.49 -12.20 -10.70
N PRO A 48 16.48 -11.24 -9.77
CA PRO A 48 17.68 -10.77 -9.09
C PRO A 48 18.39 -11.93 -8.38
N ARG A 49 19.72 -12.00 -8.51
CA ARG A 49 20.55 -13.11 -7.99
C ARG A 49 21.30 -12.74 -6.72
N THR A 50 21.48 -11.45 -6.47
CA THR A 50 22.14 -10.94 -5.27
C THR A 50 21.24 -9.96 -4.51
N LEU A 51 21.58 -9.72 -3.25
CA LEU A 51 20.88 -8.71 -2.44
C LEU A 51 21.06 -7.29 -3.00
N THR A 52 22.20 -7.00 -3.63
CA THR A 52 22.47 -5.72 -4.27
C THR A 52 21.55 -5.54 -5.47
N ASP A 53 21.48 -6.53 -6.37
CA ASP A 53 20.60 -6.49 -7.54
C ASP A 53 19.14 -6.31 -7.12
N LEU A 54 18.72 -7.00 -6.06
CA LEU A 54 17.36 -6.88 -5.54
C LEU A 54 17.06 -5.46 -5.06
N LYS A 55 17.95 -4.86 -4.26
CA LYS A 55 17.80 -3.48 -3.77
C LYS A 55 17.78 -2.48 -4.90
N ASP A 56 18.68 -2.63 -5.87
CA ASP A 56 18.77 -1.73 -7.02
C ASP A 56 17.53 -1.82 -7.90
N THR A 57 17.04 -3.04 -8.15
CA THR A 57 15.80 -3.27 -8.91
C THR A 57 14.59 -2.66 -8.19
N ILE A 58 14.48 -2.83 -6.87
CA ILE A 58 13.40 -2.21 -6.08
C ILE A 58 13.44 -0.68 -6.23
N ASN A 59 14.61 -0.06 -6.07
CA ASN A 59 14.76 1.38 -6.19
C ASN A 59 14.40 1.89 -7.60
N GLN A 60 14.82 1.17 -8.64
CA GLN A 60 14.49 1.51 -10.04
C GLN A 60 12.99 1.39 -10.32
N GLU A 61 12.33 0.33 -9.86
CA GLU A 61 10.90 0.14 -10.04
C GLU A 61 10.07 1.18 -9.28
N VAL A 62 10.46 1.51 -8.05
CA VAL A 62 9.84 2.59 -7.27
C VAL A 62 10.02 3.93 -7.97
N ALA A 63 11.21 4.23 -8.48
CA ALA A 63 11.46 5.47 -9.22
C ALA A 63 10.62 5.54 -10.51
N THR A 64 10.43 4.42 -11.20
CA THR A 64 9.57 4.32 -12.38
C THR A 64 8.10 4.55 -12.03
N LEU A 65 7.60 3.91 -10.97
CA LEU A 65 6.22 4.10 -10.49
C LEU A 65 5.96 5.55 -10.06
N ASN A 66 6.91 6.18 -9.39
CA ASN A 66 6.80 7.58 -8.95
C ASN A 66 6.67 8.57 -10.13
N ARG A 67 7.16 8.20 -11.32
CA ARG A 67 7.02 9.02 -12.54
C ARG A 67 5.67 8.81 -13.24
N ASP A 68 4.97 7.71 -12.94
CA ASP A 68 3.65 7.43 -13.51
C ASP A 68 2.52 8.12 -12.71
N ILE A 69 2.45 9.45 -12.89
CA ILE A 69 1.48 10.30 -12.18
C ILE A 69 0.03 9.89 -12.49
N ALA A 70 -0.24 9.40 -13.70
CA ALA A 70 -1.58 8.97 -14.10
C ALA A 70 -2.01 7.69 -13.36
N LEU A 71 -1.11 6.73 -13.19
CA LEU A 71 -1.36 5.56 -12.35
C LEU A 71 -1.58 5.95 -10.89
N LEU A 72 -0.71 6.79 -10.32
CA LEU A 72 -0.84 7.22 -8.92
C LEU A 72 -2.16 7.95 -8.65
N ARG A 73 -2.61 8.80 -9.58
CA ARG A 73 -3.93 9.45 -9.47
C ARG A 73 -5.07 8.42 -9.44
N ARG A 74 -5.04 7.43 -10.34
CA ARG A 74 -6.05 6.34 -10.35
C ARG A 74 -6.05 5.52 -9.06
N VAL A 75 -4.88 5.26 -8.48
CA VAL A 75 -4.78 4.55 -7.18
C VAL A 75 -5.41 5.38 -6.06
N MET A 76 -5.21 6.69 -6.05
CA MET A 76 -5.84 7.57 -5.05
C MET A 76 -7.36 7.70 -5.27
N GLU A 77 -7.84 7.61 -6.50
CA GLU A 77 -9.27 7.54 -6.80
C GLU A 77 -9.87 6.19 -6.35
N ASP A 78 -9.19 5.08 -6.61
CA ASP A 78 -9.58 3.74 -6.13
C ASP A 78 -9.61 3.68 -4.60
N PHE A 79 -8.63 4.30 -3.93
CA PHE A 79 -8.61 4.43 -2.49
C PHE A 79 -9.87 5.11 -1.93
N LYS A 80 -10.29 6.24 -2.52
CA LYS A 80 -11.53 6.92 -2.13
C LYS A 80 -12.75 6.03 -2.31
N ARG A 81 -12.86 5.38 -3.48
CA ARG A 81 -13.95 4.45 -3.78
C ARG A 81 -13.99 3.28 -2.79
N ARG A 82 -12.83 2.72 -2.42
CA ARG A 82 -12.73 1.62 -1.44
C ARG A 82 -13.20 2.05 -0.06
N ILE A 83 -12.92 3.28 0.36
CA ILE A 83 -13.47 3.84 1.61
C ILE A 83 -14.99 3.96 1.52
N GLU A 84 -15.51 4.52 0.42
CA GLU A 84 -16.97 4.66 0.22
C GLU A 84 -17.67 3.31 0.26
N ASN A 85 -17.13 2.30 -0.44
CA ASN A 85 -17.64 0.94 -0.40
C ASN A 85 -17.59 0.34 1.01
N CYS A 86 -16.49 0.53 1.74
CA CYS A 86 -16.36 0.06 3.12
C CYS A 86 -17.46 0.67 4.03
N ILE A 87 -17.79 1.95 3.84
CA ILE A 87 -18.87 2.61 4.57
C ILE A 87 -20.23 2.02 4.17
N GLN A 88 -20.48 1.80 2.89
CA GLN A 88 -21.72 1.18 2.39
C GLN A 88 -21.91 -0.25 2.94
N GLU A 89 -20.83 -1.01 3.04
CA GLU A 89 -20.79 -2.37 3.59
C GLU A 89 -20.73 -2.39 5.13
N SER A 90 -20.95 -1.24 5.79
CA SER A 90 -20.93 -1.11 7.26
C SER A 90 -19.64 -1.61 7.91
N GLY A 91 -18.50 -1.42 7.24
CA GLY A 91 -17.17 -1.82 7.72
C GLY A 91 -16.77 -3.26 7.43
N ASN A 92 -17.56 -4.01 6.65
CA ASN A 92 -17.19 -5.36 6.22
C ASN A 92 -16.08 -5.36 5.16
N HIS A 93 -15.47 -6.55 4.97
CA HIS A 93 -14.41 -6.75 3.97
C HIS A 93 -14.91 -6.50 2.55
N LEU A 94 -14.08 -5.85 1.75
CA LEU A 94 -14.39 -5.59 0.35
C LEU A 94 -14.27 -6.90 -0.46
N PRO A 95 -15.21 -7.19 -1.38
CA PRO A 95 -15.22 -8.45 -2.13
C PRO A 95 -14.05 -8.58 -3.11
N ASP A 96 -13.45 -7.47 -3.55
CA ASP A 96 -12.47 -7.44 -4.65
C ASP A 96 -11.02 -7.72 -4.22
N VAL A 97 -10.76 -8.01 -2.94
CA VAL A 97 -9.41 -8.36 -2.44
C VAL A 97 -9.40 -9.80 -1.93
N ILE A 98 -9.81 -10.72 -2.79
CA ILE A 98 -9.53 -12.14 -2.56
C ILE A 98 -8.05 -12.33 -2.89
N PHE A 99 -7.19 -12.37 -1.87
CA PHE A 99 -5.89 -13.05 -1.98
C PHE A 99 -6.16 -14.48 -2.41
N HIS A 100 -6.14 -14.75 -3.71
CA HIS A 100 -6.26 -16.12 -4.22
C HIS A 100 -5.05 -16.88 -3.67
N LYS A 101 -5.34 -17.89 -2.86
CA LYS A 101 -4.37 -18.82 -2.27
C LYS A 101 -3.65 -19.62 -3.35
#